data_AF-A0A1M5QCA6-F1
#
_entry.id   AF-A0A1M5QCA6-F1
#
_cell.length_a   1.000
_cell.length_b   1.000
_cell.length_c   1.000
_cell.angle_alpha   90.00
_cell.angle_beta   90.00
_cell.angle_gamma   90.00
#
_symmetry.space_group_name_H-M   'P 1'
#
loop_
_entity.id
_entity.type
_entity.pdbx_description
1 polymer ?
#
loop_
_entity_poly.entity_id
_entity_poly.type
_entity_poly.pdbx_seq_one_letter_code
_entity_poly.pdbx_strand_id
1 'polypeptide(L)'
;MSRLSLTLLAALALSAPAIGAKLPTDAVFAPDSFWYTPIPRQVELHPDSDAFVQEFLRQKKAYYGNVNLNTSEYASPVYVVGPKVKGTDVSEWNCQNKGFTDKALAAQWKDVPIPDYAEPANGTDAEMTIYQPSSDTVWEFWRARKQDGQWQACWGGRLDQASKSDGVFPGHYGTTATSLPFIGGQITPEELQRGEIRHAMGIALVDAEHFSIKSWPAHRSDGFNPKRVANRIPEGLRLRLDPSVDVDSLKLHPVAATIARAAQKYGFVVWDKAGAISLRLQNPKSSTARGALDPYPALFRGTSKGKIMDGFPWDRLQFLPQDFGKPQAHGAAPADATKLRPSGPVKQPSERKT
;
A
#
# COMPACT_ATOMS: atom_id res chain seq x y z
N MET A 1 -57.76 -9.37 24.49
CA MET A 1 -57.09 -10.40 23.67
C MET A 1 -56.11 -9.69 22.75
N SER A 2 -54.85 -10.11 22.81
CA SER A 2 -53.65 -9.43 22.32
C SER A 2 -53.61 -9.28 20.79
N ARG A 3 -53.26 -8.10 20.28
CA ARG A 3 -52.92 -7.89 18.86
C ARG A 3 -51.41 -8.11 18.71
N LEU A 4 -51.00 -9.23 18.11
CA LEU A 4 -49.63 -9.44 17.66
C LEU A 4 -49.37 -8.55 16.44
N SER A 5 -48.49 -7.55 16.60
CA SER A 5 -47.84 -6.88 15.48
C SER A 5 -46.71 -7.78 14.97
N LEU A 6 -46.86 -8.27 13.74
CA LEU A 6 -45.83 -9.04 13.04
C LEU A 6 -44.87 -8.07 12.37
N THR A 7 -43.74 -7.78 13.02
CA THR A 7 -42.66 -6.98 12.41
C THR A 7 -41.91 -7.85 11.41
N LEU A 8 -42.09 -7.57 10.12
CA LEU A 8 -41.35 -8.23 9.05
C LEU A 8 -39.92 -7.67 9.03
N LEU A 9 -38.95 -8.40 9.59
CA LEU A 9 -37.53 -8.12 9.35
C LEU A 9 -37.21 -8.51 7.90
N ALA A 10 -37.07 -7.52 7.01
CA ALA A 10 -36.45 -7.73 5.72
C ALA A 10 -34.95 -7.98 5.93
N ALA A 11 -34.54 -9.25 5.89
CA ALA A 11 -33.12 -9.59 5.78
C ALA A 11 -32.62 -9.12 4.40
N LEU A 12 -31.85 -8.03 4.36
CA LEU A 12 -31.02 -7.74 3.19
C LEU A 12 -29.98 -8.86 3.08
N ALA A 13 -30.26 -9.87 2.26
CA ALA A 13 -29.24 -10.76 1.79
C ALA A 13 -28.26 -9.92 0.96
N LEU A 14 -27.05 -9.67 1.49
CA LEU A 14 -25.94 -9.20 0.68
C LEU A 14 -25.64 -10.30 -0.35
N SER A 15 -26.14 -10.11 -1.57
CA SER A 15 -25.75 -10.92 -2.72
C SER A 15 -24.25 -10.80 -2.89
N ALA A 16 -23.53 -11.92 -2.74
CA ALA A 16 -22.11 -11.97 -3.05
C ALA A 16 -21.90 -11.45 -4.48
N PRO A 17 -20.90 -10.58 -4.73
CA PRO A 17 -20.60 -10.14 -6.08
C PRO A 17 -20.35 -11.36 -6.97
N ALA A 18 -20.99 -11.40 -8.14
CA ALA A 18 -20.76 -12.45 -9.11
C ALA A 18 -19.27 -12.52 -9.47
N ILE A 19 -18.77 -13.73 -9.75
CA ILE A 19 -17.41 -13.93 -10.25
C ILE A 19 -17.21 -13.00 -11.45
N GLY A 20 -16.19 -12.14 -11.38
CA GLY A 20 -15.88 -11.15 -12.42
C GLY A 20 -16.51 -9.77 -12.26
N ALA A 21 -17.31 -9.51 -11.21
CA ALA A 21 -17.80 -8.16 -10.91
C ALA A 21 -16.65 -7.16 -10.80
N LYS A 22 -16.76 -6.00 -11.46
CA LYS A 22 -15.77 -4.93 -11.36
C LYS A 22 -15.84 -4.29 -9.98
N LEU A 23 -14.69 -4.14 -9.35
CA LEU A 23 -14.54 -3.42 -8.08
C LEU A 23 -13.87 -2.07 -8.33
N PRO A 24 -14.11 -1.04 -7.50
CA PRO A 24 -13.42 0.24 -7.62
C PRO A 24 -11.88 0.09 -7.67
N THR A 25 -11.32 -0.86 -6.93
CA THR A 25 -9.87 -1.13 -6.91
C THR A 25 -9.31 -1.60 -8.25
N ASP A 26 -10.14 -2.17 -9.13
CA ASP A 26 -9.71 -2.64 -10.44
C ASP A 26 -9.33 -1.49 -11.41
N ALA A 27 -9.69 -0.23 -11.10
CA ALA A 27 -9.53 0.89 -12.04
C ALA A 27 -9.39 2.27 -11.35
N VAL A 28 -8.65 2.34 -10.25
CA VAL A 28 -8.29 3.62 -9.60
C VAL A 28 -7.21 4.35 -10.39
N PHE A 29 -6.20 3.61 -10.88
CA PHE A 29 -5.07 4.15 -11.61
C PHE A 29 -5.14 3.91 -13.12
N ALA A 30 -4.15 4.41 -13.87
CA ALA A 30 -4.02 4.10 -15.28
C ALA A 30 -4.00 2.57 -15.49
N PRO A 31 -4.70 2.05 -16.52
CA PRO A 31 -4.83 0.61 -16.75
C PRO A 31 -3.48 -0.07 -17.06
N ASP A 32 -2.50 0.68 -17.55
CA ASP A 32 -1.12 0.27 -17.81
C ASP A 32 -0.17 0.54 -16.62
N SER A 33 -0.69 1.01 -15.48
CA SER A 33 0.11 1.14 -14.26
C SER A 33 0.65 -0.21 -13.79
N PHE A 34 1.74 -0.15 -13.02
CA PHE A 34 2.38 -1.34 -12.45
C PHE A 34 1.49 -2.09 -11.45
N TRP A 35 0.46 -1.42 -10.93
CA TRP A 35 -0.55 -2.02 -10.07
C TRP A 35 -1.32 -3.11 -10.81
N TYR A 36 -1.76 -2.83 -12.03
CA TYR A 36 -2.63 -3.73 -12.80
C TYR A 36 -1.89 -4.57 -13.84
N THR A 37 -0.60 -4.31 -14.07
CA THR A 37 0.21 -5.05 -15.04
C THR A 37 0.59 -6.43 -14.49
N PRO A 38 0.12 -7.54 -15.10
CA PRO A 38 0.54 -8.88 -14.69
C PRO A 38 2.03 -9.09 -14.95
N ILE A 39 2.70 -9.81 -14.06
CA ILE A 39 4.09 -10.21 -14.26
C ILE A 39 4.12 -11.37 -15.27
N PRO A 40 4.88 -11.28 -16.38
CA PRO A 40 5.01 -12.38 -17.33
C PRO A 40 5.45 -13.67 -16.64
N ARG A 41 4.83 -14.82 -16.95
CA ARG A 41 5.18 -16.11 -16.30
C ARG A 41 6.66 -16.42 -16.42
N GLN A 42 7.25 -16.14 -17.59
CA GLN A 42 8.68 -16.18 -17.84
C GLN A 42 9.22 -14.76 -17.75
N VAL A 43 10.06 -14.51 -16.76
CA VAL A 43 10.69 -13.22 -16.53
C VAL A 43 12.08 -13.47 -15.96
N GLU A 44 13.05 -12.63 -16.32
CA GLU A 44 14.33 -12.61 -15.63
C GLU A 44 14.10 -12.29 -14.15
N LEU A 45 14.75 -13.03 -13.26
CA LEU A 45 14.70 -12.78 -11.83
C LEU A 45 15.87 -11.88 -11.42
N HIS A 46 15.75 -11.26 -10.24
CA HIS A 46 16.90 -10.61 -9.63
C HIS A 46 18.06 -11.62 -9.48
N PRO A 47 19.31 -11.25 -9.80
CA PRO A 47 20.47 -12.13 -9.63
C PRO A 47 20.59 -12.70 -8.20
N ASP A 48 20.23 -11.88 -7.21
CA ASP A 48 20.21 -12.25 -5.78
C ASP A 48 18.85 -12.79 -5.29
N SER A 49 17.94 -13.22 -6.18
CA SER A 49 16.58 -13.65 -5.79
C SER A 49 16.60 -14.71 -4.69
N ASP A 50 17.46 -15.73 -4.80
CA ASP A 50 17.57 -16.78 -3.77
C ASP A 50 18.03 -16.22 -2.42
N ALA A 51 18.96 -15.26 -2.43
CA ALA A 51 19.44 -14.61 -1.21
C ALA A 51 18.35 -13.74 -0.56
N PHE A 52 17.54 -13.05 -1.36
CA PHE A 52 16.38 -12.30 -0.87
C PHE A 52 15.30 -13.21 -0.29
N VAL A 53 15.07 -14.40 -0.87
CA VAL A 53 14.17 -15.40 -0.27
C VAL A 53 14.69 -15.83 1.11
N GLN A 54 15.98 -16.13 1.23
CA GLN A 54 16.57 -16.49 2.54
C GLN A 54 16.46 -15.35 3.54
N GLU A 55 16.68 -14.10 3.12
CA GLU A 55 16.51 -12.94 3.98
C GLU A 55 15.05 -12.74 4.42
N PHE A 56 14.09 -12.89 3.51
CA PHE A 56 12.66 -12.84 3.83
C PHE A 56 12.27 -13.91 4.86
N LEU A 57 12.72 -15.16 4.66
CA LEU A 57 12.44 -16.27 5.58
C LEU A 57 13.12 -16.06 6.94
N ARG A 58 14.32 -15.48 6.97
CA ARG A 58 15.01 -15.11 8.21
C ARG A 58 14.21 -14.08 8.99
N GLN A 59 13.72 -13.01 8.32
CA GLN A 59 12.84 -12.02 8.94
C GLN A 59 11.57 -12.68 9.48
N LYS A 60 10.88 -13.48 8.66
CA LYS A 60 9.66 -14.20 9.08
C LYS A 60 9.91 -15.02 10.34
N LYS A 61 11.02 -15.77 10.40
CA LYS A 61 11.40 -16.59 11.57
C LYS A 61 11.73 -15.74 12.80
N ALA A 62 12.48 -14.64 12.63
CA ALA A 62 12.91 -13.79 13.73
C ALA A 62 11.77 -12.94 14.31
N TYR A 63 10.80 -12.54 13.48
CA TYR A 63 9.72 -11.64 13.84
C TYR A 63 8.37 -12.36 13.71
N TYR A 64 7.94 -12.97 14.82
CA TYR A 64 6.62 -13.61 15.01
C TYR A 64 6.34 -14.91 14.27
N GLY A 65 7.25 -15.38 13.40
CA GLY A 65 7.08 -16.65 12.69
C GLY A 65 6.06 -16.60 11.55
N ASN A 66 5.49 -15.44 11.21
CA ASN A 66 4.39 -15.32 10.25
C ASN A 66 4.41 -14.01 9.43
N VAL A 67 3.60 -13.97 8.38
CA VAL A 67 3.19 -12.76 7.67
C VAL A 67 1.80 -12.35 8.14
N ASN A 68 1.69 -11.16 8.71
CA ASN A 68 0.45 -10.67 9.32
C ASN A 68 -0.50 -10.06 8.29
N LEU A 69 -1.81 -10.12 8.58
CA LEU A 69 -2.86 -9.46 7.79
C LEU A 69 -3.47 -8.32 8.58
N ASN A 70 -3.00 -7.10 8.40
CA ASN A 70 -3.52 -5.95 9.14
C ASN A 70 -4.92 -5.58 8.65
N THR A 71 -5.89 -5.48 9.56
CA THR A 71 -7.29 -5.14 9.23
C THR A 71 -7.80 -3.90 9.96
N SER A 72 -7.19 -3.47 11.07
CA SER A 72 -7.70 -2.40 11.93
C SER A 72 -6.63 -1.39 12.33
N GLU A 73 -5.49 -1.87 12.82
CA GLU A 73 -4.28 -1.10 13.06
C GLU A 73 -3.35 -1.23 11.86
N TYR A 74 -2.69 -0.13 11.46
CA TYR A 74 -1.75 -0.11 10.32
C TYR A 74 -2.42 -0.61 9.02
N ALA A 75 -3.67 -0.21 8.83
CA ALA A 75 -4.55 -0.53 7.72
C ALA A 75 -5.41 0.71 7.47
N SER A 76 -5.22 1.39 6.34
CA SER A 76 -5.92 2.63 6.03
C SER A 76 -7.38 2.36 5.66
N PRO A 77 -8.37 3.03 6.28
CA PRO A 77 -9.71 3.11 5.74
C PRO A 77 -9.69 3.95 4.45
N VAL A 78 -10.34 3.42 3.41
CA VAL A 78 -10.52 4.12 2.15
C VAL A 78 -11.96 4.61 2.05
N TYR A 79 -12.16 5.91 2.10
CA TYR A 79 -13.46 6.54 1.94
C TYR A 79 -13.64 6.98 0.47
N VAL A 80 -14.39 6.20 -0.29
CA VAL A 80 -14.82 6.59 -1.64
C VAL A 80 -16.03 7.51 -1.52
N VAL A 81 -15.89 8.76 -1.96
CA VAL A 81 -16.88 9.83 -1.74
C VAL A 81 -17.47 10.38 -3.02
N GLY A 82 -18.72 10.83 -2.95
CA GLY A 82 -19.40 11.48 -4.06
C GLY A 82 -19.01 12.96 -4.25
N PRO A 83 -19.44 13.58 -5.36
CA PRO A 83 -19.10 14.98 -5.70
C PRO A 83 -19.71 16.02 -4.75
N LYS A 84 -20.68 15.63 -3.91
CA LYS A 84 -21.44 16.54 -3.04
C LYS A 84 -20.87 16.63 -1.62
N VAL A 85 -19.85 15.84 -1.29
CA VAL A 85 -19.20 15.94 0.03
C VAL A 85 -18.45 17.26 0.05
N LYS A 86 -18.79 18.11 1.04
CA LYS A 86 -18.16 19.41 1.22
C LYS A 86 -16.68 19.22 1.55
N GLY A 87 -15.81 20.01 0.91
CA GLY A 87 -14.40 19.98 1.23
C GLY A 87 -14.09 20.68 2.55
N THR A 88 -13.03 20.19 3.20
CA THR A 88 -12.45 20.76 4.41
C THR A 88 -10.95 20.85 4.24
N ASP A 89 -10.36 21.89 4.80
CA ASP A 89 -8.91 21.99 4.86
C ASP A 89 -8.35 21.04 5.93
N VAL A 90 -7.23 20.41 5.64
CA VAL A 90 -6.45 19.63 6.61
C VAL A 90 -5.14 20.36 6.86
N SER A 91 -4.83 20.67 8.12
CA SER A 91 -3.56 21.30 8.47
C SER A 91 -2.47 20.30 8.82
N GLU A 92 -1.23 20.65 8.51
CA GLU A 92 -0.08 19.89 8.99
C GLU A 92 0.15 20.15 10.48
N TRP A 93 0.33 19.09 11.28
CA TRP A 93 0.84 19.19 12.64
C TRP A 93 2.23 18.54 12.75
N ASN A 94 3.15 19.23 13.41
CA ASN A 94 4.57 18.87 13.45
C ASN A 94 4.85 17.68 14.40
N CYS A 95 4.38 16.48 14.04
CA CYS A 95 4.61 15.28 14.83
C CYS A 95 6.03 14.72 14.66
N GLN A 96 6.72 15.08 13.58
CA GLN A 96 8.10 14.69 13.28
C GLN A 96 9.13 15.60 13.98
N ASN A 97 8.68 16.65 14.68
CA ASN A 97 9.52 17.65 15.32
C ASN A 97 10.55 18.30 14.37
N LYS A 98 10.17 18.56 13.11
CA LYS A 98 11.05 19.08 12.06
C LYS A 98 11.29 20.59 12.12
N GLY A 99 10.50 21.33 12.90
CA GLY A 99 10.63 22.78 13.10
C GLY A 99 10.06 23.65 11.98
N PHE A 100 9.40 23.06 10.98
CA PHE A 100 8.68 23.78 9.91
C PHE A 100 7.38 23.04 9.54
N THR A 101 6.55 23.67 8.71
CA THR A 101 5.43 23.02 7.99
C THR A 101 5.64 23.18 6.49
N ASP A 102 5.25 22.16 5.72
CA ASP A 102 5.39 22.12 4.28
C ASP A 102 4.21 22.85 3.62
N LYS A 103 4.49 23.99 2.99
CA LYS A 103 3.49 24.81 2.30
C LYS A 103 2.87 24.11 1.08
N ALA A 104 3.63 23.28 0.38
CA ALA A 104 3.14 22.53 -0.77
C ALA A 104 2.26 21.36 -0.35
N LEU A 105 2.55 20.72 0.80
CA LEU A 105 1.64 19.75 1.41
C LEU A 105 0.35 20.42 1.89
N ALA A 106 0.45 21.58 2.56
CA ALA A 106 -0.73 22.34 2.97
C ALA A 106 -1.62 22.74 1.77
N ALA A 107 -1.03 23.00 0.60
CA ALA A 107 -1.79 23.27 -0.62
C ALA A 107 -2.48 22.01 -1.19
N GLN A 108 -1.84 20.84 -1.11
CA GLN A 108 -2.43 19.55 -1.49
C GLN A 108 -3.65 19.18 -0.63
N TRP A 109 -3.70 19.68 0.59
CA TRP A 109 -4.74 19.39 1.58
C TRP A 109 -5.80 20.49 1.74
N LYS A 110 -5.95 21.34 0.72
CA LYS A 110 -7.09 22.25 0.60
C LYS A 110 -8.31 21.53 0.03
N ASP A 111 -9.48 21.88 0.57
CA ASP A 111 -10.79 21.44 0.05
C ASP A 111 -10.94 19.90 -0.08
N VAL A 112 -10.42 19.14 0.90
CA VAL A 112 -10.48 17.67 0.89
C VAL A 112 -11.91 17.22 1.22
N PRO A 113 -12.57 16.38 0.40
CA PRO A 113 -13.94 15.93 0.62
C PRO A 113 -14.02 14.82 1.69
N ILE A 114 -13.69 15.15 2.94
CA ILE A 114 -13.74 14.23 4.07
C ILE A 114 -15.20 14.09 4.55
N PRO A 115 -15.81 12.90 4.50
CA PRO A 115 -17.19 12.73 4.98
C PRO A 115 -17.25 12.79 6.51
N ASP A 116 -18.38 13.23 7.07
CA ASP A 116 -18.51 13.48 8.53
C ASP A 116 -18.30 12.25 9.41
N TYR A 117 -18.53 11.05 8.86
CA TYR A 117 -18.32 9.76 9.52
C TYR A 117 -16.89 9.22 9.37
N ALA A 118 -15.99 9.95 8.72
CA ALA A 118 -14.62 9.48 8.51
C ALA A 118 -13.86 9.40 9.84
N GLU A 119 -13.25 8.25 10.05
CA GLU A 119 -12.31 7.99 11.13
C GLU A 119 -10.99 7.47 10.57
N PRO A 120 -9.84 7.86 11.14
CA PRO A 120 -8.56 7.24 10.79
C PRO A 120 -8.46 5.80 11.31
N ALA A 121 -7.49 5.06 10.78
CA ALA A 121 -7.11 3.75 11.26
C ALA A 121 -6.78 3.75 12.75
N ASN A 122 -6.85 2.58 13.39
CA ASN A 122 -6.31 2.41 14.73
C ASN A 122 -4.77 2.34 14.66
N GLY A 123 -4.12 2.34 15.82
CA GLY A 123 -2.66 2.29 15.91
C GLY A 123 -2.01 3.66 15.85
N THR A 124 -0.68 3.70 15.98
CA THR A 124 0.09 4.95 16.10
C THR A 124 0.09 5.80 14.83
N ASP A 125 -0.16 5.17 13.69
CA ASP A 125 -0.02 5.76 12.37
C ASP A 125 -1.29 6.45 11.91
N ALA A 126 -2.45 6.12 12.49
CA ALA A 126 -3.76 6.75 12.26
C ALA A 126 -3.96 7.17 10.79
N GLU A 127 -3.75 6.21 9.89
CA GLU A 127 -3.77 6.41 8.44
C GLU A 127 -5.21 6.64 7.96
N MET A 128 -5.37 7.42 6.90
CA MET A 128 -6.68 7.61 6.27
C MET A 128 -6.51 7.94 4.79
N THR A 129 -7.35 7.34 3.96
CA THR A 129 -7.39 7.57 2.52
C THR A 129 -8.77 8.09 2.10
N ILE A 130 -8.80 9.16 1.32
CA ILE A 130 -10.01 9.69 0.67
C ILE A 130 -9.82 9.54 -0.84
N TYR A 131 -10.83 9.00 -1.53
CA TYR A 131 -10.84 8.96 -2.99
C TYR A 131 -12.15 9.55 -3.50
N GLN A 132 -12.07 10.54 -4.39
CA GLN A 132 -13.23 11.14 -5.04
C GLN A 132 -13.16 10.90 -6.55
N PRO A 133 -13.88 9.90 -7.09
CA PRO A 133 -13.86 9.60 -8.53
C PRO A 133 -14.27 10.78 -9.42
N SER A 134 -15.15 11.67 -8.94
CA SER A 134 -15.66 12.79 -9.73
C SER A 134 -14.62 13.87 -10.01
N SER A 135 -13.64 14.06 -9.13
CA SER A 135 -12.49 14.95 -9.34
C SER A 135 -11.24 14.18 -9.78
N ASP A 136 -11.31 12.85 -9.80
CA ASP A 136 -10.19 11.94 -10.09
C ASP A 136 -8.99 12.18 -9.17
N THR A 137 -9.25 12.33 -7.87
CA THR A 137 -8.23 12.69 -6.89
C THR A 137 -8.24 11.75 -5.68
N VAL A 138 -7.05 11.32 -5.26
CA VAL A 138 -6.78 10.58 -4.03
C VAL A 138 -6.04 11.48 -3.05
N TRP A 139 -6.43 11.44 -1.78
CA TRP A 139 -5.69 12.05 -0.67
C TRP A 139 -5.36 10.98 0.35
N GLU A 140 -4.14 11.03 0.89
CA GLU A 140 -3.72 10.18 1.99
C GLU A 140 -3.09 11.00 3.11
N PHE A 141 -3.33 10.53 4.32
CA PHE A 141 -2.92 11.17 5.55
C PHE A 141 -2.24 10.17 6.48
N TRP A 142 -1.11 10.57 7.03
CA TRP A 142 -0.40 9.90 8.11
C TRP A 142 -0.60 10.67 9.41
N ARG A 143 -0.89 9.95 10.48
CA ARG A 143 -1.27 10.46 11.79
C ARG A 143 -2.39 11.49 11.71
N ALA A 144 -3.45 11.13 10.98
CA ALA A 144 -4.64 11.94 10.86
C ALA A 144 -5.38 11.99 12.21
N ARG A 145 -5.89 13.17 12.55
CA ARG A 145 -6.68 13.39 13.77
C ARG A 145 -7.63 14.55 13.58
N LYS A 146 -8.68 14.56 14.39
CA LYS A 146 -9.56 15.71 14.54
C LYS A 146 -9.26 16.38 15.89
N GLN A 147 -8.79 17.61 15.86
CA GLN A 147 -8.44 18.41 17.03
C GLN A 147 -9.33 19.66 17.02
N ASP A 148 -10.14 19.86 18.06
CA ASP A 148 -11.04 21.01 18.19
C ASP A 148 -11.94 21.24 16.96
N GLY A 149 -12.43 20.12 16.39
CA GLY A 149 -13.29 20.11 15.20
C GLY A 149 -12.56 20.25 13.86
N GLN A 150 -11.25 20.52 13.86
CA GLN A 150 -10.44 20.68 12.66
C GLN A 150 -9.60 19.44 12.35
N TRP A 151 -9.51 19.08 11.07
CA TRP A 151 -8.66 17.98 10.65
C TRP A 151 -7.20 18.41 10.60
N GLN A 152 -6.33 17.55 11.14
CA GLN A 152 -4.89 17.68 11.07
C GLN A 152 -4.25 16.35 10.68
N ALA A 153 -3.13 16.38 9.96
CA ALA A 153 -2.31 15.21 9.69
C ALA A 153 -0.82 15.58 9.78
N CYS A 154 0.04 14.60 10.01
CA CYS A 154 1.48 14.86 10.17
C CYS A 154 2.21 14.83 8.84
N TRP A 155 1.82 13.92 7.94
CA TRP A 155 2.35 13.84 6.58
C TRP A 155 1.31 13.19 5.66
N GLY A 156 1.58 13.11 4.37
CA GLY A 156 0.76 12.40 3.40
C GLY A 156 0.88 13.02 2.01
N GLY A 157 -0.21 13.04 1.24
CA GLY A 157 -0.17 13.61 -0.11
C GLY A 157 -1.53 13.68 -0.81
N ARG A 158 -1.52 14.33 -1.98
CA ARG A 158 -2.59 14.34 -2.98
C ARG A 158 -2.07 13.79 -4.29
N LEU A 159 -2.86 12.93 -4.93
CA LEU A 159 -2.62 12.42 -6.26
C LEU A 159 -3.82 12.81 -7.14
N ASP A 160 -3.59 13.79 -8.02
CA ASP A 160 -4.55 14.19 -9.03
C ASP A 160 -4.49 13.29 -10.25
N GLN A 161 -5.58 13.29 -11.02
CA GLN A 161 -5.69 12.48 -12.23
C GLN A 161 -5.36 11.01 -11.95
N ALA A 162 -5.88 10.47 -10.84
CA ALA A 162 -5.57 9.13 -10.37
C ALA A 162 -5.73 8.11 -11.51
N SER A 163 -6.84 8.17 -12.26
CA SER A 163 -7.13 7.29 -13.40
C SER A 163 -6.14 7.34 -14.57
N LYS A 164 -5.22 8.32 -14.58
CA LYS A 164 -4.15 8.51 -15.56
C LYS A 164 -2.75 8.41 -14.97
N SER A 165 -2.65 8.25 -13.65
CA SER A 165 -1.39 8.11 -12.94
C SER A 165 -0.89 6.66 -12.99
N ASP A 166 0.43 6.49 -12.94
CA ASP A 166 1.09 5.22 -12.65
C ASP A 166 0.85 4.72 -11.21
N GLY A 167 0.13 5.50 -10.39
CA GLY A 167 -0.24 5.16 -9.04
C GLY A 167 0.90 5.37 -8.05
N VAL A 168 1.69 6.43 -8.22
CA VAL A 168 2.73 6.86 -7.27
C VAL A 168 2.53 8.35 -6.94
N PHE A 169 2.58 8.72 -5.66
CA PHE A 169 2.50 10.13 -5.27
C PHE A 169 3.70 10.91 -5.82
N PRO A 170 3.50 12.15 -6.30
CA PRO A 170 4.58 12.96 -6.85
C PRO A 170 5.63 13.32 -5.79
N GLY A 171 6.89 13.33 -6.20
CA GLY A 171 8.00 13.71 -5.33
C GLY A 171 8.12 12.81 -4.09
N HIS A 172 8.04 13.41 -2.91
CA HIS A 172 8.25 12.74 -1.63
C HIS A 172 6.97 12.71 -0.77
N TYR A 173 5.80 12.85 -1.39
CA TYR A 173 4.50 12.80 -0.73
C TYR A 173 3.92 11.38 -0.66
N GLY A 174 2.79 11.23 0.02
CA GLY A 174 2.14 9.95 0.32
C GLY A 174 2.39 9.49 1.75
N THR A 175 1.59 8.52 2.21
CA THR A 175 1.69 8.03 3.59
C THR A 175 2.72 6.92 3.75
N THR A 176 2.76 5.95 2.84
CA THR A 176 3.77 4.88 2.90
C THR A 176 5.19 5.45 2.77
N ALA A 177 6.18 4.75 3.33
CA ALA A 177 7.59 5.11 3.19
C ALA A 177 8.07 5.14 1.72
N THR A 178 7.28 4.64 0.77
CA THR A 178 7.65 4.56 -0.66
C THR A 178 6.96 5.53 -1.58
N SER A 179 6.04 6.37 -1.06
CA SER A 179 5.13 7.21 -1.87
C SER A 179 4.10 6.39 -2.67
N LEU A 180 3.93 5.11 -2.36
CA LEU A 180 2.93 4.25 -2.96
C LEU A 180 1.60 4.38 -2.21
N PRO A 181 0.48 4.66 -2.88
CA PRO A 181 -0.81 4.85 -2.23
C PRO A 181 -1.37 3.54 -1.65
N PHE A 182 -1.95 3.61 -0.45
CA PHE A 182 -2.62 2.46 0.18
C PHE A 182 -3.77 1.92 -0.67
N ILE A 183 -4.57 2.80 -1.31
CA ILE A 183 -5.68 2.36 -2.17
C ILE A 183 -5.22 1.47 -3.34
N GLY A 184 -3.94 1.52 -3.72
CA GLY A 184 -3.36 0.64 -4.74
C GLY A 184 -2.91 -0.72 -4.24
N GLY A 185 -2.37 -0.78 -3.03
CA GLY A 185 -1.73 -2.00 -2.52
C GLY A 185 -2.53 -2.75 -1.45
N GLN A 186 -3.58 -2.16 -0.89
CA GLN A 186 -4.42 -2.82 0.11
C GLN A 186 -5.38 -3.83 -0.52
N ILE A 187 -5.58 -4.95 0.18
CA ILE A 187 -6.54 -5.99 -0.22
C ILE A 187 -7.91 -5.66 0.36
N THR A 188 -8.94 -5.60 -0.47
CA THR A 188 -10.29 -5.23 -0.02
C THR A 188 -11.11 -6.45 0.40
N PRO A 189 -12.08 -6.28 1.33
CA PRO A 189 -13.08 -7.31 1.63
C PRO A 189 -13.81 -7.82 0.39
N GLU A 190 -14.15 -6.93 -0.54
CA GLU A 190 -14.88 -7.24 -1.75
C GLU A 190 -14.06 -8.14 -2.71
N GLU A 191 -12.75 -7.95 -2.79
CA GLU A 191 -11.85 -8.84 -3.54
C GLU A 191 -11.76 -10.23 -2.91
N LEU A 192 -11.71 -10.30 -1.58
CA LEU A 192 -11.71 -11.56 -0.85
C LEU A 192 -13.06 -12.29 -1.00
N GLN A 193 -14.18 -11.56 -1.02
CA GLN A 193 -15.50 -12.12 -1.30
C GLN A 193 -15.61 -12.62 -2.75
N ARG A 194 -15.06 -11.87 -3.71
CA ARG A 194 -14.98 -12.24 -5.13
C ARG A 194 -14.03 -13.42 -5.38
N GLY A 195 -13.07 -13.65 -4.47
CA GLY A 195 -12.03 -14.66 -4.61
C GLY A 195 -10.95 -14.30 -5.63
N GLU A 196 -10.85 -13.02 -6.01
CA GLU A 196 -9.90 -12.52 -7.01
C GLU A 196 -9.45 -11.08 -6.69
N ILE A 197 -8.13 -10.91 -6.58
CA ILE A 197 -7.44 -9.61 -6.48
C ILE A 197 -6.77 -9.34 -7.81
N ARG A 198 -6.96 -8.14 -8.37
CA ARG A 198 -6.55 -7.78 -9.75
C ARG A 198 -5.43 -6.76 -9.81
N HIS A 199 -4.68 -6.62 -8.73
CA HIS A 199 -3.59 -5.68 -8.62
C HIS A 199 -2.44 -6.25 -7.81
N ALA A 200 -1.28 -5.61 -7.88
CA ALA A 200 -0.14 -5.90 -7.02
C ALA A 200 -0.43 -5.48 -5.58
N MET A 201 0.02 -6.28 -4.62
CA MET A 201 -0.27 -6.06 -3.20
C MET A 201 0.92 -5.44 -2.48
N GLY A 202 0.67 -4.49 -1.60
CA GLY A 202 1.72 -3.94 -0.75
C GLY A 202 2.16 -4.93 0.32
N ILE A 203 3.48 -5.07 0.52
CA ILE A 203 4.05 -5.86 1.61
C ILE A 203 5.04 -4.99 2.41
N ALA A 204 4.92 -5.02 3.74
CA ALA A 204 5.89 -4.39 4.62
C ALA A 204 6.90 -5.43 5.13
N LEU A 205 8.16 -5.04 5.27
CA LEU A 205 9.24 -5.87 5.80
C LEU A 205 9.74 -5.32 7.14
N VAL A 206 10.55 -6.08 7.89
CA VAL A 206 11.11 -5.59 9.15
C VAL A 206 12.46 -4.94 8.94
N ASP A 207 13.36 -5.69 8.29
CA ASP A 207 14.70 -5.26 7.97
C ASP A 207 14.79 -4.95 6.47
N ALA A 208 14.51 -3.69 6.11
CA ALA A 208 14.68 -3.20 4.74
C ALA A 208 16.12 -2.71 4.48
N GLU A 209 16.50 -2.60 3.20
CA GLU A 209 17.77 -1.99 2.80
C GLU A 209 17.81 -0.50 3.17
N HIS A 210 19.01 0.08 3.25
CA HIS A 210 19.23 1.49 3.52
C HIS A 210 18.45 2.38 2.53
N PHE A 211 17.76 3.41 3.03
CA PHE A 211 16.86 4.29 2.27
C PHE A 211 17.42 4.90 0.97
N SER A 212 18.75 4.96 0.82
CA SER A 212 19.41 5.42 -0.41
C SER A 212 19.38 4.41 -1.55
N ILE A 213 19.07 3.14 -1.25
CA ILE A 213 18.93 2.03 -2.20
C ILE A 213 17.45 1.64 -2.19
N LYS A 214 16.76 1.94 -3.29
CA LYS A 214 15.34 1.68 -3.49
C LYS A 214 15.12 1.27 -4.93
N SER A 215 14.06 0.52 -5.19
CA SER A 215 13.64 0.12 -6.54
C SER A 215 12.42 0.92 -6.97
N TRP A 216 12.30 1.21 -8.26
CA TRP A 216 11.01 1.61 -8.82
C TRP A 216 9.96 0.53 -8.49
N PRO A 217 8.72 0.91 -8.10
CA PRO A 217 8.10 2.25 -8.20
C PRO A 217 8.27 3.17 -6.98
N ALA A 218 9.08 2.81 -5.98
CA ALA A 218 9.27 3.67 -4.82
C ALA A 218 10.00 4.98 -5.16
N HIS A 219 9.42 6.12 -4.78
CA HIS A 219 10.07 7.43 -4.91
C HIS A 219 10.94 7.78 -3.70
N ARG A 220 10.64 7.22 -2.54
CA ARG A 220 11.42 7.39 -1.30
C ARG A 220 11.50 6.06 -0.55
N SER A 221 12.23 6.04 0.55
CA SER A 221 12.31 4.88 1.42
C SER A 221 12.63 5.35 2.84
N ASP A 222 12.21 4.58 3.85
CA ASP A 222 12.61 4.78 5.25
C ASP A 222 13.51 3.64 5.77
N GLY A 223 13.95 2.77 4.86
CA GLY A 223 14.71 1.58 5.18
C GLY A 223 16.03 1.88 5.89
N PHE A 224 16.40 0.99 6.81
CA PHE A 224 17.48 1.25 7.78
C PHE A 224 18.45 0.06 7.86
N ASN A 225 19.58 0.19 7.17
CA ASN A 225 20.66 -0.80 7.16
C ASN A 225 22.04 -0.13 7.37
N PRO A 226 22.30 0.48 8.54
CA PRO A 226 23.54 1.25 8.77
C PRO A 226 24.80 0.38 8.73
N LYS A 227 24.66 -0.92 9.00
CA LYS A 227 25.76 -1.90 8.96
C LYS A 227 25.99 -2.50 7.58
N ARG A 228 25.20 -2.11 6.57
CA ARG A 228 25.24 -2.66 5.21
C ARG A 228 25.24 -4.19 5.21
N VAL A 229 24.35 -4.77 6.01
CA VAL A 229 24.11 -6.21 6.00
C VAL A 229 23.72 -6.59 4.57
N ALA A 230 24.41 -7.57 3.99
CA ALA A 230 24.15 -7.99 2.62
C ALA A 230 22.72 -8.51 2.45
N ASN A 231 22.20 -8.40 1.23
CA ASN A 231 20.92 -8.96 0.81
C ASN A 231 19.70 -8.42 1.57
N ARG A 232 19.79 -7.24 2.21
CA ARG A 232 18.58 -6.56 2.67
C ARG A 232 17.75 -6.16 1.46
N ILE A 233 16.44 -6.34 1.60
CA ILE A 233 15.51 -6.13 0.50
C ILE A 233 15.19 -4.62 0.40
N PRO A 234 15.44 -3.96 -0.74
CA PRO A 234 15.05 -2.57 -0.95
C PRO A 234 13.54 -2.38 -0.97
N GLU A 235 13.09 -1.27 -0.41
CA GLU A 235 11.73 -0.81 -0.66
C GLU A 235 11.54 -0.45 -2.13
N GLY A 236 10.32 -0.65 -2.61
CA GLY A 236 9.90 -0.64 -4.00
C GLY A 236 10.24 -1.91 -4.79
N LEU A 237 11.06 -2.83 -4.25
CA LEU A 237 11.40 -4.04 -4.97
C LEU A 237 10.15 -4.90 -5.18
N ARG A 238 9.97 -5.37 -6.41
CA ARG A 238 8.86 -6.23 -6.82
C ARG A 238 9.23 -7.70 -6.60
N LEU A 239 8.27 -8.48 -6.11
CA LEU A 239 8.41 -9.91 -5.90
C LEU A 239 7.09 -10.62 -6.23
N ARG A 240 7.13 -11.92 -6.46
CA ARG A 240 5.92 -12.73 -6.71
C ARG A 240 6.04 -14.10 -6.07
N LEU A 241 4.91 -14.79 -5.93
CA LEU A 241 4.93 -16.23 -5.74
C LEU A 241 5.28 -16.90 -7.08
N ASP A 242 6.14 -17.92 -7.06
CA ASP A 242 6.47 -18.72 -8.25
C ASP A 242 5.19 -19.17 -8.98
N PRO A 243 5.01 -18.80 -10.26
CA PRO A 243 3.78 -19.08 -11.01
C PRO A 243 3.59 -20.58 -11.32
N SER A 244 4.58 -21.43 -11.03
CA SER A 244 4.48 -22.89 -11.15
C SER A 244 3.88 -23.58 -9.91
N VAL A 245 3.76 -22.88 -8.79
CA VAL A 245 3.14 -23.42 -7.57
C VAL A 245 1.66 -23.72 -7.83
N ASP A 246 1.24 -24.96 -7.58
CA ASP A 246 -0.17 -25.35 -7.63
C ASP A 246 -0.87 -24.94 -6.33
N VAL A 247 -1.51 -23.76 -6.35
CA VAL A 247 -2.19 -23.19 -5.18
C VAL A 247 -3.33 -24.07 -4.68
N ASP A 248 -4.04 -24.76 -5.57
CA ASP A 248 -5.22 -25.55 -5.20
C ASP A 248 -4.80 -26.85 -4.47
N SER A 249 -3.56 -27.31 -4.68
CA SER A 249 -2.98 -28.44 -3.95
C SER A 249 -2.59 -28.13 -2.49
N LEU A 250 -2.33 -26.86 -2.16
CA LEU A 250 -1.74 -26.44 -0.88
C LEU A 250 -2.71 -26.43 0.31
N LYS A 251 -4.00 -26.73 0.09
CA LYS A 251 -5.07 -26.73 1.11
C LYS A 251 -5.09 -25.44 1.96
N LEU A 252 -4.80 -24.31 1.34
CA LEU A 252 -4.77 -23.01 2.02
C LEU A 252 -6.16 -22.57 2.47
N HIS A 253 -6.21 -21.71 3.48
CA HIS A 253 -7.42 -20.94 3.77
C HIS A 253 -7.87 -20.16 2.51
N PRO A 254 -9.18 -20.03 2.20
CA PRO A 254 -9.64 -19.37 0.96
C PRO A 254 -9.08 -17.96 0.74
N VAL A 255 -8.91 -17.18 1.81
CA VAL A 255 -8.24 -15.87 1.77
C VAL A 255 -6.77 -16.01 1.33
N ALA A 256 -6.01 -16.92 1.93
CA ALA A 256 -4.62 -17.16 1.54
C ALA A 256 -4.50 -17.72 0.11
N ALA A 257 -5.43 -18.57 -0.34
CA ALA A 257 -5.47 -19.04 -1.72
C ALA A 257 -5.72 -17.89 -2.73
N THR A 258 -6.62 -16.96 -2.38
CA THR A 258 -6.88 -15.75 -3.18
C THR A 258 -5.65 -14.86 -3.27
N ILE A 259 -4.97 -14.64 -2.13
CA ILE A 259 -3.71 -13.90 -2.07
C ILE A 259 -2.62 -14.62 -2.87
N ALA A 260 -2.51 -15.95 -2.79
CA ALA A 260 -1.50 -16.72 -3.50
C ALA A 260 -1.65 -16.60 -5.02
N ARG A 261 -2.87 -16.72 -5.56
CA ARG A 261 -3.14 -16.53 -6.99
C ARG A 261 -2.81 -15.10 -7.45
N ALA A 262 -3.15 -14.10 -6.64
CA ALA A 262 -2.78 -12.71 -6.92
C ALA A 262 -1.26 -12.48 -6.86
N ALA A 263 -0.59 -13.10 -5.88
CA ALA A 263 0.85 -13.06 -5.73
C ALA A 263 1.57 -13.73 -6.90
N GLN A 264 0.98 -14.72 -7.58
CA GLN A 264 1.55 -15.29 -8.81
C GLN A 264 1.39 -14.34 -10.00
N LYS A 265 0.21 -13.72 -10.13
CA LYS A 265 -0.17 -12.93 -11.31
C LYS A 265 0.36 -11.49 -11.27
N TYR A 266 0.18 -10.80 -10.16
CA TYR A 266 0.56 -9.38 -10.00
C TYR A 266 1.71 -9.18 -9.01
N GLY A 267 1.90 -10.13 -8.09
CA GLY A 267 2.97 -10.07 -7.11
C GLY A 267 2.73 -9.10 -5.97
N PHE A 268 3.81 -8.80 -5.26
CA PHE A 268 3.90 -7.82 -4.22
C PHE A 268 4.88 -6.70 -4.60
N VAL A 269 4.74 -5.57 -3.92
CA VAL A 269 5.73 -4.49 -3.90
C VAL A 269 6.08 -4.17 -2.46
N VAL A 270 7.36 -4.14 -2.12
CA VAL A 270 7.80 -3.73 -0.78
C VAL A 270 7.51 -2.24 -0.63
N TRP A 271 6.58 -1.84 0.23
CA TRP A 271 6.13 -0.44 0.29
C TRP A 271 6.48 0.30 1.59
N ASP A 272 6.99 -0.42 2.58
CA ASP A 272 7.16 0.09 3.94
C ASP A 272 8.03 -0.85 4.78
N LYS A 273 8.63 -0.31 5.84
CA LYS A 273 9.15 -1.12 6.93
C LYS A 273 8.20 -1.08 8.12
N ALA A 274 8.11 -2.19 8.86
CA ALA A 274 7.21 -2.35 9.99
C ALA A 274 7.81 -3.23 11.09
N GLY A 275 7.11 -3.37 12.22
CA GLY A 275 7.53 -4.26 13.31
C GLY A 275 7.41 -5.75 12.99
N ALA A 276 6.71 -6.11 11.92
CA ALA A 276 6.54 -7.48 11.43
C ALA A 276 6.31 -7.48 9.92
N ILE A 277 6.60 -8.61 9.25
CA ILE A 277 6.18 -8.77 7.86
C ILE A 277 4.66 -8.74 7.81
N SER A 278 4.08 -7.91 6.95
CA SER A 278 2.64 -7.74 6.89
C SER A 278 2.11 -7.35 5.51
N LEU A 279 0.91 -7.85 5.22
CA LEU A 279 0.03 -7.34 4.19
C LEU A 279 -1.04 -6.48 4.86
N ARG A 280 -1.50 -5.44 4.18
CA ARG A 280 -2.57 -4.57 4.69
C ARG A 280 -3.85 -4.85 3.93
N LEU A 281 -4.90 -5.19 4.67
CA LEU A 281 -6.26 -5.32 4.16
C LEU A 281 -6.99 -3.99 4.46
N GLN A 282 -7.96 -3.62 3.64
CA GLN A 282 -8.67 -2.35 3.83
C GLN A 282 -9.42 -2.32 5.17
N ASN A 283 -9.27 -1.23 5.90
CA ASN A 283 -9.89 -1.09 7.21
C ASN A 283 -11.43 -1.11 7.11
N PRO A 284 -12.13 -1.88 7.97
CA PRO A 284 -13.58 -1.99 7.88
C PRO A 284 -14.29 -0.69 8.28
N LYS A 285 -13.61 0.26 8.95
CA LYS A 285 -14.16 1.59 9.31
C LYS A 285 -14.82 2.32 8.14
N SER A 286 -14.28 2.17 6.93
CA SER A 286 -14.88 2.71 5.69
C SER A 286 -16.33 2.25 5.41
N SER A 287 -16.72 1.11 5.98
CA SER A 287 -18.07 0.54 5.90
C SER A 287 -18.79 0.56 7.26
N THR A 288 -18.12 0.25 8.36
CA THR A 288 -18.73 0.14 9.69
C THR A 288 -19.12 1.49 10.26
N ALA A 289 -18.42 2.58 9.91
CA ALA A 289 -18.84 3.94 10.24
C ALA A 289 -20.19 4.34 9.62
N ARG A 290 -20.68 3.55 8.65
CA ARG A 290 -22.00 3.70 8.03
C ARG A 290 -22.98 2.60 8.44
N GLY A 291 -22.68 1.85 9.50
CA GLY A 291 -23.56 0.82 10.06
C GLY A 291 -23.45 -0.56 9.42
N ALA A 292 -22.50 -0.78 8.50
CA ALA A 292 -22.21 -2.13 8.01
C ALA A 292 -21.54 -2.98 9.11
N LEU A 293 -21.66 -4.30 9.00
CA LEU A 293 -20.91 -5.24 9.84
C LEU A 293 -19.45 -5.31 9.38
N ASP A 294 -18.54 -5.61 10.30
CA ASP A 294 -17.16 -5.98 9.95
C ASP A 294 -17.18 -7.24 9.06
N PRO A 295 -16.61 -7.19 7.84
CA PRO A 295 -16.63 -8.33 6.92
C PRO A 295 -15.61 -9.42 7.30
N TYR A 296 -14.57 -9.12 8.07
CA TYR A 296 -13.48 -10.06 8.31
C TYR A 296 -13.85 -11.29 9.13
N PRO A 297 -14.70 -11.20 10.18
CA PRO A 297 -15.18 -12.39 10.87
C PRO A 297 -15.83 -13.43 9.93
N ALA A 298 -16.65 -12.98 8.97
CA ALA A 298 -17.27 -13.86 7.98
C ALA A 298 -16.25 -14.38 6.96
N LEU A 299 -15.38 -13.51 6.43
CA LEU A 299 -14.34 -13.88 5.47
C LEU A 299 -13.32 -14.87 6.04
N PHE A 300 -13.01 -14.77 7.33
CA PHE A 300 -12.04 -15.63 8.01
C PHE A 300 -12.66 -16.92 8.55
N ARG A 301 -13.98 -17.07 8.51
CA ARG A 301 -14.70 -18.30 8.86
C ARG A 301 -14.32 -18.84 10.26
N GLY A 302 -14.11 -17.95 11.22
CA GLY A 302 -13.68 -18.29 12.58
C GLY A 302 -12.18 -18.63 12.73
N THR A 303 -11.41 -18.64 11.64
CA THR A 303 -9.95 -18.79 11.67
C THR A 303 -9.34 -17.53 12.28
N SER A 304 -8.42 -17.69 13.24
CA SER A 304 -7.71 -16.54 13.81
C SER A 304 -6.82 -15.88 12.75
N LYS A 305 -6.71 -14.55 12.79
CA LYS A 305 -5.93 -13.74 11.83
C LYS A 305 -4.51 -14.29 11.63
N GLY A 306 -3.82 -14.65 12.70
CA GLY A 306 -2.46 -15.19 12.67
C GLY A 306 -2.35 -16.63 12.15
N LYS A 307 -3.43 -17.22 11.65
CA LYS A 307 -3.48 -18.55 11.06
C LYS A 307 -3.96 -18.56 9.62
N ILE A 308 -4.43 -17.43 9.09
CA ILE A 308 -4.95 -17.33 7.73
C ILE A 308 -3.88 -17.70 6.70
N MET A 309 -2.63 -17.27 6.92
CA MET A 309 -1.51 -17.49 6.00
C MET A 309 -0.71 -18.78 6.29
N ASP A 310 -1.18 -19.65 7.19
CA ASP A 310 -0.53 -20.93 7.45
C ASP A 310 -0.55 -21.79 6.17
N GLY A 311 0.59 -22.40 5.85
CA GLY A 311 0.78 -23.17 4.62
C GLY A 311 1.14 -22.34 3.38
N PHE A 312 1.08 -21.01 3.44
CA PHE A 312 1.50 -20.18 2.31
C PHE A 312 3.01 -20.41 2.01
N PRO A 313 3.38 -20.68 0.75
CA PRO A 313 4.72 -21.12 0.35
C PRO A 313 5.69 -19.93 0.20
N TRP A 314 6.01 -19.28 1.31
CA TRP A 314 6.91 -18.11 1.35
C TRP A 314 8.35 -18.42 0.90
N ASP A 315 8.74 -19.69 0.91
CA ASP A 315 10.01 -20.19 0.38
C ASP A 315 10.04 -20.29 -1.16
N ARG A 316 8.89 -20.13 -1.81
CA ARG A 316 8.72 -20.15 -3.27
C ARG A 316 8.56 -18.73 -3.86
N LEU A 317 9.01 -17.71 -3.13
CA LEU A 317 9.04 -16.35 -3.66
C LEU A 317 10.10 -16.19 -4.75
N GLN A 318 9.84 -15.30 -5.69
CA GLN A 318 10.76 -14.88 -6.75
C GLN A 318 10.85 -13.37 -6.73
N PHE A 319 12.06 -12.82 -6.60
CA PHE A 319 12.29 -11.38 -6.63
C PHE A 319 12.60 -10.94 -8.07
N LEU A 320 11.97 -9.85 -8.50
CA LEU A 320 12.14 -9.30 -9.83
C LEU A 320 13.36 -8.38 -9.88
N PRO A 321 13.89 -8.08 -11.08
CA PRO A 321 15.02 -7.17 -11.25
C PRO A 321 14.79 -5.82 -10.56
N GLN A 322 15.89 -5.19 -10.17
CA GLN A 322 15.89 -3.82 -9.69
C GLN A 322 15.20 -2.93 -10.73
N ASP A 323 14.32 -2.02 -10.28
CA ASP A 323 13.54 -1.12 -11.12
C ASP A 323 12.57 -1.83 -12.11
N PHE A 324 12.13 -3.06 -11.81
CA PHE A 324 11.24 -3.82 -12.68
C PHE A 324 9.97 -3.05 -13.07
N GLY A 325 9.76 -2.87 -14.37
CA GLY A 325 8.58 -2.19 -14.92
C GLY A 325 8.71 -0.68 -15.03
N LYS A 326 9.84 -0.10 -14.63
CA LYS A 326 10.10 1.34 -14.76
C LYS A 326 9.99 1.77 -16.23
N PRO A 327 9.16 2.78 -16.56
CA PRO A 327 9.09 3.31 -17.91
C PRO A 327 10.47 3.74 -18.38
N GLN A 328 10.88 3.27 -19.56
CA GLN A 328 12.11 3.77 -20.18
C GLN A 328 11.90 5.26 -20.48
N ALA A 329 12.85 6.10 -20.08
CA ALA A 329 12.80 7.51 -20.44
C ALA A 329 12.83 7.60 -21.98
N HIS A 330 11.72 8.03 -22.58
CA HIS A 330 11.69 8.33 -24.00
C HIS A 330 12.60 9.53 -24.27
N GLY A 331 13.81 9.24 -24.79
CA GLY A 331 14.66 10.21 -25.50
C GLY A 331 15.26 11.35 -24.68
N ALA A 332 16.39 11.09 -24.02
CA ALA A 332 17.53 11.98 -24.23
C ALA A 332 18.44 11.27 -25.23
N ALA A 333 18.64 11.84 -26.41
CA ALA A 333 19.72 11.42 -27.29
C ALA A 333 21.02 11.38 -26.46
N PRO A 334 21.93 10.40 -26.67
CA PRO A 334 23.21 10.41 -25.96
C PRO A 334 23.88 11.74 -26.27
N ALA A 335 24.12 12.54 -25.23
CA ALA A 335 24.95 13.71 -25.36
C ALA A 335 26.32 13.23 -25.82
N ASP A 336 26.71 13.69 -27.01
CA ASP A 336 28.01 13.45 -27.61
C ASP A 336 29.09 13.71 -26.54
N ALA A 337 29.82 12.65 -26.16
CA ALA A 337 30.81 12.65 -25.09
C ALA A 337 32.10 13.39 -25.47
N THR A 338 31.99 14.37 -26.37
CA THR A 338 33.12 15.09 -26.96
C THR A 338 32.91 16.60 -26.87
N LYS A 339 32.65 17.11 -25.66
CA LYS A 339 33.07 18.45 -25.18
C LYS A 339 32.42 18.74 -23.82
N LEU A 340 33.15 18.51 -22.74
CA LEU A 340 33.09 19.34 -21.54
C LEU A 340 34.39 19.15 -20.77
N ARG A 341 35.23 20.19 -20.82
CA ARG A 341 36.42 20.33 -19.97
C ARG A 341 36.00 20.47 -18.50
N PRO A 342 36.79 19.99 -17.53
CA PRO A 342 36.46 20.12 -16.12
C PRO A 342 36.71 21.56 -15.64
N SER A 343 35.68 22.21 -15.11
CA SER A 343 35.83 23.32 -14.17
C SER A 343 36.02 22.74 -12.76
N GLY A 344 37.03 23.26 -12.06
CA GLY A 344 37.56 22.72 -10.81
C GLY A 344 36.63 22.80 -9.59
N PRO A 345 37.12 22.33 -8.42
CA PRO A 345 36.29 22.05 -7.25
C PRO A 345 35.86 23.34 -6.53
N VAL A 346 34.57 23.42 -6.18
CA VAL A 346 34.04 24.42 -5.24
C VAL A 346 34.20 23.88 -3.82
N LYS A 347 35.04 24.53 -3.02
CA LYS A 347 35.21 24.30 -1.58
C LYS A 347 33.98 24.81 -0.82
N GLN A 348 33.40 23.99 0.06
CA GLN A 348 32.57 24.46 1.17
C GLN A 348 33.45 24.82 2.37
N PRO A 349 33.12 25.89 3.13
CA PRO A 349 33.91 26.31 4.27
C PRO A 349 33.67 25.43 5.50
N SER A 350 34.77 25.06 6.16
CA SER A 350 34.80 24.40 7.47
C SER A 350 34.76 25.43 8.59
N GLU A 351 33.86 25.29 9.55
CA GLU A 351 34.00 25.87 10.88
C GLU A 351 34.04 24.73 11.90
N ARG A 352 35.22 24.50 12.50
CA ARG A 352 35.37 23.71 13.72
C ARG A 352 35.13 24.63 14.90
N LYS A 353 34.29 24.20 15.83
CA LYS A 353 34.45 24.52 17.24
C LYS A 353 35.35 23.44 17.84
N THR A 354 36.53 23.88 18.26
CA THR A 354 37.62 23.23 19.03
C THR A 354 37.62 21.72 19.12
#